data_AF-A0A351UVV6-F1
#
_entry.id   AF-A0A351UVV6-F1
#
_cell.length_a   1.000
_cell.length_b   1.000
_cell.length_c   1.000
_cell.angle_alpha   90.00
_cell.angle_beta   90.00
_cell.angle_gamma   90.00
#
_symmetry.space_group_name_H-M   'P 1'
#
loop_
_entity.id
_entity.type
_entity.pdbx_description
1 polymer ?
#
loop_
_entity_poly.entity_id
_entity_poly.type
_entity_poly.pdbx_seq_one_letter_code
_entity_poly.pdbx_strand_id
1 'polypeptide(L)'
;IEKMYGAEIFYDDAANALIQQEYSKAYDEADVEIVSQPKIEVVQIEKGKPFIFTAEVAVKPEVTLGEYKGLKVDKTSTRVTAKEVEERLAKEQEKNARIVEVEDRPVQDKDDIVLDFEGFVDGVAFEGGKSENYSLTIGSGSFIPGFEEQLIGAELEKEVEVNVTFPEDYH
;
A
#
# COMPACT_ATOMS: atom_id res chain seq x y z
N ILE A 1 61.42 -0.59 -19.38
CA ILE A 1 60.11 -0.43 -18.73
C ILE A 1 59.43 0.85 -19.23
N GLU A 2 60.06 2.02 -19.11
CA GLU A 2 59.60 3.30 -19.72
C GLU A 2 59.37 3.22 -21.24
N LYS A 3 60.20 2.45 -21.96
CA LYS A 3 60.09 2.20 -23.40
C LYS A 3 59.00 1.18 -23.82
N MET A 4 58.42 0.43 -22.87
CA MET A 4 57.48 -0.67 -23.16
C MET A 4 56.03 -0.35 -22.75
N TYR A 5 55.82 0.57 -21.81
CA TYR A 5 54.50 0.86 -21.21
C TYR A 5 54.03 2.32 -21.42
N GLY A 6 54.85 3.17 -22.06
CA GLY A 6 54.53 4.59 -22.26
C GLY A 6 54.71 5.41 -20.98
N ALA A 7 55.04 6.70 -21.12
CA ALA A 7 55.18 7.59 -19.96
C ALA A 7 53.83 7.84 -19.25
N GLU A 8 52.71 7.68 -19.96
CA GLU A 8 51.33 7.92 -19.49
C GLU A 8 50.94 7.03 -18.31
N ILE A 9 51.29 5.75 -18.31
CA ILE A 9 50.96 4.83 -17.19
C ILE A 9 51.63 5.28 -15.88
N PHE A 10 52.82 5.88 -15.95
CA PHE A 10 53.49 6.43 -14.77
C PHE A 10 52.84 7.70 -14.25
N TYR A 11 52.23 8.50 -15.14
CA TYR A 11 51.48 9.69 -14.74
C TYR A 11 50.16 9.29 -14.09
N ASP A 12 49.42 8.34 -14.65
CA ASP A 12 48.15 7.89 -14.08
C ASP A 12 48.31 7.18 -12.73
N ASP A 13 49.33 6.32 -12.58
CA ASP A 13 49.58 5.62 -11.31
C ASP A 13 50.04 6.60 -10.21
N ALA A 14 50.95 7.52 -10.56
CA ALA A 14 51.39 8.57 -9.64
C ALA A 14 50.25 9.54 -9.30
N ALA A 15 49.39 9.88 -10.25
CA ALA A 15 48.23 10.74 -10.02
C ALA A 15 47.23 10.09 -9.07
N ASN A 16 46.86 8.84 -9.30
CA ASN A 16 45.93 8.13 -8.42
C ASN A 16 46.47 8.01 -6.99
N ALA A 17 47.77 7.70 -6.84
CA ALA A 17 48.41 7.65 -5.53
C ALA A 17 48.39 9.03 -4.82
N LEU A 18 48.73 10.11 -5.54
CA LEU A 18 48.74 11.47 -5.00
C LEU A 18 47.32 11.97 -4.68
N ILE A 19 46.35 11.71 -5.55
CA ILE A 19 44.93 12.05 -5.33
C ILE A 19 44.44 11.39 -4.05
N GLN A 20 44.65 10.08 -3.89
CA GLN A 20 44.17 9.35 -2.72
C GLN A 20 44.80 9.87 -1.43
N GLN A 21 46.11 10.18 -1.46
CA GLN A 21 46.83 10.70 -0.30
C GLN A 21 46.41 12.13 0.06
N GLU A 22 46.37 13.04 -0.90
CA GLU A 22 46.05 14.45 -0.66
C GLU A 22 44.56 14.67 -0.39
N TYR A 23 43.68 13.88 -1.01
CA TYR A 23 42.25 13.89 -0.68
C TYR A 23 41.99 13.45 0.76
N SER A 24 42.68 12.41 1.25
CA SER A 24 42.54 11.95 2.64
C SER A 24 42.98 13.03 3.63
N LYS A 25 44.10 13.71 3.36
CA LYS A 25 44.55 14.85 4.18
C LYS A 25 43.57 16.02 4.15
N ALA A 26 43.08 16.37 2.96
CA ALA A 26 42.10 17.44 2.80
C ALA A 26 40.78 17.12 3.53
N TYR A 27 40.37 15.85 3.57
CA TYR A 27 39.23 15.39 4.36
C TYR A 27 39.46 15.59 5.87
N ASP A 28 40.63 15.17 6.38
CA ASP A 28 40.99 15.32 7.79
C ASP A 28 41.12 16.80 8.22
N GLU A 29 41.59 17.68 7.32
CA GLU A 29 41.73 19.12 7.58
C GLU A 29 40.42 19.91 7.48
N ALA A 30 39.48 19.48 6.63
CA ALA A 30 38.27 20.23 6.35
C ALA A 30 37.18 20.10 7.43
N ASP A 31 37.26 19.10 8.33
CA ASP A 31 36.27 18.83 9.39
C ASP A 31 34.81 18.79 8.88
N VAL A 32 34.61 18.32 7.64
CA VAL A 32 33.30 18.24 6.99
C VAL A 32 32.81 16.79 6.91
N GLU A 33 31.53 16.57 7.26
CA GLU A 33 30.88 15.27 7.10
C GLU A 33 30.43 15.11 5.64
N ILE A 34 31.22 14.40 4.84
CA ILE A 34 30.91 14.10 3.43
C ILE A 34 29.87 12.98 3.36
N VAL A 35 28.79 13.21 2.60
CA VAL A 35 27.68 12.26 2.43
C VAL A 35 27.56 11.69 1.01
N SER A 36 28.48 12.05 0.11
CA SER A 36 28.56 11.51 -1.25
C SER A 36 29.92 10.89 -1.56
N GLN A 37 29.97 10.06 -2.60
CA GLN A 37 31.25 9.67 -3.18
C GLN A 37 31.90 10.88 -3.87
N PRO A 38 33.23 11.08 -3.74
CA PRO A 38 33.93 12.17 -4.40
C PRO A 38 33.99 11.96 -5.91
N LYS A 39 33.69 13.02 -6.66
CA LYS A 39 33.97 13.07 -8.10
C LYS A 39 35.33 13.75 -8.30
N ILE A 40 36.31 12.97 -8.76
CA ILE A 40 37.67 13.46 -9.00
C ILE A 40 37.85 13.82 -10.47
N GLU A 41 38.36 15.01 -10.72
CA GLU A 41 38.75 15.48 -12.06
C GLU A 41 40.21 15.97 -12.04
N VAL A 42 41.05 15.36 -12.87
CA VAL A 42 42.45 15.77 -13.05
C VAL A 42 42.49 16.91 -14.05
N VAL A 43 42.83 18.11 -13.58
CA VAL A 43 42.85 19.33 -14.41
C VAL A 43 44.19 19.48 -15.12
N GLN A 44 45.29 19.08 -14.48
CA GLN A 44 46.62 19.20 -15.06
C GLN A 44 47.58 18.10 -14.60
N ILE A 45 48.16 17.39 -15.57
CA ILE A 45 49.19 16.39 -15.36
C ILE A 45 50.23 16.45 -16.49
N GLU A 46 51.28 17.23 -16.29
CA GLU A 46 52.35 17.44 -17.27
C GLU A 46 53.71 17.43 -16.61
N LYS A 47 54.72 16.89 -17.31
CA LYS A 47 56.10 16.83 -16.81
C LYS A 47 56.65 18.23 -16.54
N GLY A 48 57.07 18.49 -15.30
CA GLY A 48 57.67 19.76 -14.89
C GLY A 48 56.69 20.88 -14.57
N LYS A 49 55.38 20.61 -14.59
CA LYS A 49 54.33 21.53 -14.13
C LYS A 49 53.67 20.97 -12.86
N PRO A 50 53.04 21.82 -12.02
CA PRO A 50 52.33 21.35 -10.84
C PRO A 50 51.15 20.46 -11.22
N PHE A 51 50.91 19.44 -10.42
CA PHE A 51 49.76 18.56 -10.52
C PHE A 51 48.54 19.24 -9.87
N ILE A 52 47.42 19.31 -10.60
CA ILE A 52 46.19 19.95 -10.12
C ILE A 52 45.02 19.00 -10.35
N PHE A 53 44.27 18.71 -9.30
CA PHE A 53 43.04 17.94 -9.35
C PHE A 53 41.95 18.65 -8.52
N THR A 54 40.69 18.42 -8.90
CA THR A 54 39.51 18.91 -8.17
C THR A 54 38.71 17.71 -7.66
N ALA A 55 38.27 17.79 -6.40
CA ALA A 55 37.40 16.79 -5.80
C ALA A 55 36.07 17.46 -5.40
N GLU A 56 34.98 17.09 -6.08
CA GLU A 56 33.64 17.59 -5.76
C GLU A 56 32.92 16.60 -4.85
N VAL A 57 32.41 17.09 -3.72
CA VAL A 57 31.75 16.30 -2.67
C VAL A 57 30.54 17.05 -2.13
N ALA A 58 29.46 16.32 -1.83
CA ALA A 58 28.33 16.86 -1.08
C ALA A 58 28.62 16.73 0.42
N VAL A 59 28.62 17.87 1.12
CA VAL A 59 28.73 17.93 2.57
C VAL A 59 27.35 17.90 3.21
N LYS A 60 27.25 17.30 4.40
CA LYS A 60 26.02 17.31 5.18
C LYS A 60 25.62 18.75 5.50
N PRO A 61 24.40 19.19 5.15
CA PRO A 61 23.95 20.52 5.48
C PRO A 61 23.74 20.66 6.98
N GLU A 62 24.01 21.85 7.51
CA GLU A 62 23.61 22.20 8.88
C GLU A 62 22.08 22.34 8.92
N VAL A 63 21.42 21.48 9.69
CA VAL A 63 19.98 21.55 9.89
C VAL A 63 19.70 22.49 11.05
N THR A 64 19.13 23.66 10.75
CA THR A 64 18.58 24.56 11.77
C THR A 64 17.13 24.15 12.04
N LEU A 65 16.89 23.58 13.23
CA LEU A 65 15.53 23.25 13.65
C LEU A 65 14.75 24.55 13.88
N GLY A 66 13.59 24.67 13.23
CA GLY A 66 12.61 25.72 13.54
C GLY A 66 11.93 25.50 14.90
N GLU A 67 10.84 26.22 15.16
CA GLU A 67 10.05 26.05 16.37
C GLU A 67 9.26 24.73 16.35
N TYR A 68 9.89 23.65 16.83
CA TYR A 68 9.24 22.33 16.95
C TYR A 68 8.42 22.18 18.25
N LYS A 69 8.64 23.07 19.23
CA LYS A 69 7.90 23.09 20.49
C LYS A 69 6.63 23.92 20.31
N GLY A 70 5.47 23.32 20.57
CA GLY A 70 4.16 23.98 20.42
C GLY A 70 3.28 23.43 19.30
N LEU A 71 3.78 22.43 18.55
CA LEU A 71 2.97 21.67 17.61
C LEU A 71 1.84 20.95 18.36
N LYS A 72 0.60 21.22 17.95
CA LYS A 72 -0.59 20.54 18.47
C LYS A 72 -0.89 19.36 17.57
N VAL A 73 -0.95 18.18 18.17
CA VAL A 73 -1.41 16.95 17.51
C VAL A 73 -2.66 16.50 18.25
N ASP A 74 -3.73 16.24 17.51
CA ASP A 74 -4.94 15.70 18.08
C ASP A 74 -4.67 14.30 18.64
N LYS A 75 -4.94 14.13 19.94
CA LYS A 75 -4.78 12.84 20.59
C LYS A 75 -6.02 12.00 20.32
N THR A 76 -5.91 11.04 19.41
CA THR A 76 -6.92 10.01 19.26
C THR A 76 -6.98 9.17 20.54
N SER A 77 -8.16 9.12 21.16
CA SER A 77 -8.40 8.28 22.33
C SER A 77 -8.44 6.81 21.90
N THR A 78 -7.66 5.96 22.59
CA THR A 78 -7.66 4.51 22.40
C THR A 78 -8.64 3.78 23.33
N ARG A 79 -9.56 4.52 23.97
CA ARG A 79 -10.49 3.95 24.94
C ARG A 79 -11.54 3.10 24.23
N VAL A 80 -11.43 1.79 24.38
CA VAL A 80 -12.47 0.84 23.98
C VAL A 80 -13.68 0.99 24.90
N THR A 81 -14.85 1.14 24.31
CA THR A 81 -16.13 1.22 25.02
C THR A 81 -16.73 -0.17 25.25
N ALA A 82 -17.59 -0.31 26.25
CA ALA A 82 -18.31 -1.57 26.49
C ALA A 82 -19.15 -1.97 25.26
N LYS A 83 -19.73 -0.99 24.56
CA LYS A 83 -20.48 -1.19 23.32
C LYS A 83 -19.64 -1.88 22.24
N GLU A 84 -18.40 -1.41 22.00
CA GLU A 84 -17.51 -2.03 21.01
C GLU A 84 -17.15 -3.48 21.39
N VAL A 85 -17.04 -3.78 22.68
CA VAL A 85 -16.79 -5.14 23.17
C VAL A 85 -18.02 -6.02 22.93
N GLU A 86 -19.22 -5.54 23.25
CA GLU A 86 -20.47 -6.26 23.03
C GLU A 86 -20.72 -6.52 21.54
N GLU A 87 -20.51 -5.53 20.68
CA GLU A 87 -20.61 -5.67 19.22
C GLU A 87 -19.61 -6.72 18.70
N ARG A 88 -18.37 -6.69 19.20
CA ARG A 88 -17.36 -7.66 18.80
C ARG A 88 -17.71 -9.07 19.26
N LEU A 89 -18.25 -9.20 20.49
CA LEU A 89 -18.68 -10.48 21.05
C LEU A 89 -19.86 -11.05 20.27
N ALA A 90 -20.89 -10.23 19.97
CA ALA A 90 -22.04 -10.63 19.17
C ALA A 90 -21.59 -11.13 17.79
N LYS A 91 -20.70 -10.40 17.12
CA LYS A 91 -20.13 -10.82 15.83
C LYS A 91 -19.39 -12.15 15.89
N GLU A 92 -18.66 -12.41 16.98
CA GLU A 92 -17.99 -13.71 17.15
C GLU A 92 -18.99 -14.83 17.52
N GLN A 93 -20.05 -14.53 18.25
CA GLN A 93 -21.14 -15.49 18.51
C GLN A 93 -21.84 -15.90 17.23
N GLU A 94 -22.20 -14.94 16.37
CA GLU A 94 -22.84 -15.20 15.07
C GLU A 94 -21.97 -16.07 14.17
N LYS A 95 -20.66 -15.79 14.09
CA LYS A 95 -19.72 -16.62 13.31
C LYS A 95 -19.62 -18.07 13.77
N ASN A 96 -19.83 -18.32 15.06
CA ASN A 96 -19.77 -19.66 15.65
C ASN A 96 -21.15 -20.28 15.84
N ALA A 97 -22.21 -19.60 15.38
CA ALA A 97 -23.55 -20.12 15.45
C ALA A 97 -23.69 -21.34 14.53
N ARG A 98 -24.56 -22.27 14.94
CA ARG A 98 -24.92 -23.41 14.12
C ARG A 98 -26.14 -23.05 13.28
N ILE A 99 -26.02 -23.24 11.97
CA ILE A 99 -27.16 -23.17 11.06
C ILE A 99 -28.03 -24.42 11.27
N VAL A 100 -29.33 -24.20 11.42
CA VAL A 100 -30.34 -25.25 11.60
C VAL A 100 -31.37 -25.08 10.48
N GLU A 101 -31.74 -26.19 9.85
CA GLU A 101 -32.76 -26.20 8.81
C GLU A 101 -34.12 -25.85 9.43
N VAL A 102 -34.82 -24.91 8.79
CA VAL A 102 -36.15 -24.44 9.19
C VAL A 102 -37.07 -24.59 8.00
N GLU A 103 -38.12 -25.40 8.14
CA GLU A 103 -39.07 -25.71 7.07
C GLU A 103 -40.52 -25.34 7.40
N ASP A 104 -40.78 -24.97 8.65
CA ASP A 104 -42.12 -24.78 9.21
C ASP A 104 -42.59 -23.32 9.22
N ARG A 105 -41.80 -22.40 8.66
CA ARG A 105 -42.15 -20.98 8.55
C ARG A 105 -41.56 -20.32 7.30
N PRO A 106 -42.17 -19.20 6.83
CA PRO A 106 -41.58 -18.36 5.79
C PRO A 106 -40.25 -17.76 6.21
N VAL A 107 -39.48 -17.32 5.20
CA VAL A 107 -38.18 -16.64 5.34
C VAL A 107 -38.31 -15.36 6.18
N GLN A 108 -37.40 -15.16 7.10
CA GLN A 108 -37.31 -13.97 7.96
C GLN A 108 -35.94 -13.29 7.83
N ASP A 109 -35.84 -12.09 8.38
CA ASP A 109 -34.57 -11.39 8.55
C ASP A 109 -33.56 -12.28 9.30
N LYS A 110 -32.32 -12.32 8.81
CA LYS A 110 -31.20 -13.14 9.30
C LYS A 110 -31.30 -14.65 9.06
N ASP A 111 -32.28 -15.12 8.30
CA ASP A 111 -32.26 -16.51 7.83
C ASP A 111 -31.22 -16.68 6.72
N ASP A 112 -30.55 -17.83 6.71
CA ASP A 112 -29.74 -18.29 5.60
C ASP A 112 -30.62 -19.08 4.63
N ILE A 113 -30.70 -18.61 3.39
CA ILE A 113 -31.45 -19.29 2.32
C ILE A 113 -30.51 -19.76 1.23
N VAL A 114 -30.91 -20.82 0.53
CA VAL A 114 -30.26 -21.27 -0.71
C VAL A 114 -31.25 -21.04 -1.83
N LEU A 115 -30.83 -20.28 -2.85
CA LEU A 115 -31.70 -19.88 -3.94
C LEU A 115 -31.01 -19.99 -5.30
N ASP A 116 -31.83 -20.25 -6.31
CA ASP A 116 -31.46 -20.14 -7.72
C ASP A 116 -32.08 -18.86 -8.26
N PHE A 117 -31.30 -18.03 -8.95
CA PHE A 117 -31.80 -16.78 -9.51
C PHE A 117 -31.30 -16.54 -10.93
N GLU A 118 -32.12 -15.85 -11.72
CA GLU A 118 -31.77 -15.35 -13.03
C GLU A 118 -32.34 -13.93 -13.20
N GLY A 119 -31.46 -12.97 -13.41
CA GLY A 119 -31.75 -11.56 -13.51
C GLY A 119 -31.84 -11.09 -14.96
N PHE A 120 -32.82 -10.23 -15.22
CA PHE A 120 -33.08 -9.67 -16.54
C PHE A 120 -33.12 -8.14 -16.45
N VAL A 121 -32.49 -7.46 -17.41
CA VAL A 121 -32.62 -6.01 -17.62
C VAL A 121 -33.32 -5.81 -18.96
N ASP A 122 -34.47 -5.14 -18.96
CA ASP A 122 -35.30 -4.93 -20.16
C ASP A 122 -35.61 -6.22 -20.95
N GLY A 123 -35.76 -7.34 -20.24
CA GLY A 123 -36.04 -8.65 -20.82
C GLY A 123 -34.82 -9.37 -21.40
N VAL A 124 -33.61 -8.83 -21.22
CA VAL A 124 -32.34 -9.44 -21.61
C VAL A 124 -31.60 -9.91 -20.36
N ALA A 125 -31.24 -11.20 -20.31
CA ALA A 125 -30.40 -11.72 -19.24
C ALA A 125 -29.03 -11.03 -19.28
N PHE A 126 -28.56 -10.53 -18.14
CA PHE A 126 -27.27 -9.85 -18.04
C PHE A 126 -26.17 -10.75 -17.46
N GLU A 127 -24.92 -10.48 -17.83
CA GLU A 127 -23.77 -11.27 -17.37
C GLU A 127 -23.58 -11.11 -15.85
N GLY A 128 -23.44 -12.23 -15.13
CA GLY A 128 -23.39 -12.25 -13.67
C GLY A 128 -24.75 -12.20 -12.97
N GLY A 129 -25.85 -12.08 -13.73
CA GLY A 129 -27.22 -12.09 -13.20
C GLY A 129 -27.80 -13.49 -12.93
N LYS A 130 -27.05 -14.57 -13.13
CA LYS A 130 -27.53 -15.95 -12.95
C LYS A 130 -26.66 -16.73 -11.98
N SER A 131 -27.27 -17.40 -11.00
CA SER A 131 -26.59 -18.31 -10.09
C SER A 131 -27.51 -19.45 -9.65
N GLU A 132 -26.90 -20.61 -9.38
CA GLU A 132 -27.57 -21.80 -8.87
C GLU A 132 -26.91 -22.20 -7.53
N ASN A 133 -27.70 -22.70 -6.59
CA ASN A 133 -27.32 -23.04 -5.21
C ASN A 133 -26.60 -21.90 -4.48
N TYR A 134 -27.06 -20.66 -4.68
CA TYR A 134 -26.46 -19.50 -4.04
C TYR A 134 -26.95 -19.38 -2.59
N SER A 135 -26.02 -19.38 -1.64
CA SER A 135 -26.33 -19.16 -0.22
C SER A 135 -26.33 -17.67 0.10
N LEU A 136 -27.47 -17.16 0.57
CA LEU A 136 -27.68 -15.76 0.91
C LEU A 136 -28.25 -15.64 2.33
N THR A 137 -27.58 -14.86 3.18
CA THR A 137 -28.13 -14.45 4.47
C THR A 137 -29.00 -13.20 4.26
N ILE A 138 -30.28 -13.27 4.62
CA ILE A 138 -31.20 -12.14 4.53
C ILE A 138 -30.81 -11.05 5.52
N GLY A 139 -30.72 -9.81 5.05
CA GLY A 139 -30.30 -8.65 5.84
C GLY A 139 -28.77 -8.46 5.89
N SER A 140 -28.00 -9.24 5.11
CA SER A 140 -26.55 -9.07 5.00
C SER A 140 -26.15 -7.86 4.16
N GLY A 141 -27.03 -7.40 3.26
CA GLY A 141 -26.73 -6.34 2.30
C GLY A 141 -25.69 -6.77 1.25
N SER A 142 -25.60 -8.08 1.00
CA SER A 142 -24.71 -8.63 -0.03
C SER A 142 -25.27 -8.39 -1.44
N PHE A 143 -26.60 -8.22 -1.55
CA PHE A 143 -27.28 -7.87 -2.78
C PHE A 143 -27.68 -6.40 -2.83
N ILE A 144 -28.16 -5.97 -4.00
CA ILE A 144 -28.67 -4.62 -4.18
C ILE A 144 -29.82 -4.31 -3.20
N PRO A 145 -29.90 -3.07 -2.68
CA PRO A 145 -30.96 -2.67 -1.77
C PRO A 145 -32.35 -2.99 -2.33
N GLY A 146 -33.21 -3.56 -1.48
CA GLY A 146 -34.57 -3.97 -1.84
C GLY A 146 -34.68 -5.40 -2.40
N PHE A 147 -33.59 -6.09 -2.71
CA PHE A 147 -33.63 -7.50 -3.14
C PHE A 147 -33.97 -8.42 -1.98
N GLU A 148 -33.15 -8.38 -0.92
CA GLU A 148 -33.29 -9.24 0.26
C GLU A 148 -34.62 -9.01 1.00
N GLU A 149 -35.11 -7.77 1.02
CA GLU A 149 -36.37 -7.41 1.68
C GLU A 149 -37.60 -8.05 1.02
N GLN A 150 -37.58 -8.25 -0.30
CA GLN A 150 -38.68 -8.88 -1.05
C GLN A 150 -38.71 -10.40 -0.87
N LEU A 151 -37.61 -11.00 -0.41
CA LEU A 151 -37.54 -12.42 -0.10
C LEU A 151 -38.08 -12.73 1.30
N ILE A 152 -38.23 -11.72 2.17
CA ILE A 152 -38.86 -11.89 3.49
C ILE A 152 -40.32 -12.28 3.30
N GLY A 153 -40.72 -13.39 3.90
CA GLY A 153 -42.06 -13.97 3.77
C GLY A 153 -42.23 -14.94 2.61
N ALA A 154 -41.19 -15.19 1.81
CA ALA A 154 -41.20 -16.26 0.83
C ALA A 154 -41.31 -17.62 1.51
N GLU A 155 -42.02 -18.56 0.88
CA GLU A 155 -42.08 -19.95 1.31
C GLU A 155 -41.08 -20.80 0.53
N LEU A 156 -40.67 -21.93 1.12
CA LEU A 156 -39.79 -22.90 0.47
C LEU A 156 -40.40 -23.38 -0.86
N GLU A 157 -39.52 -23.57 -1.84
CA GLU A 157 -39.84 -24.06 -3.19
C GLU A 157 -40.84 -23.20 -3.99
N LYS A 158 -41.13 -21.97 -3.55
CA LYS A 158 -41.94 -21.01 -4.31
C LYS A 158 -41.08 -20.06 -5.12
N GLU A 159 -41.47 -19.86 -6.37
CA GLU A 159 -40.91 -18.83 -7.23
C GLU A 159 -41.40 -17.44 -6.77
N VAL A 160 -40.46 -16.51 -6.63
CA VAL A 160 -40.73 -15.12 -6.25
C VAL A 160 -40.08 -14.21 -7.29
N GLU A 161 -40.88 -13.31 -7.86
CA GLU A 161 -40.37 -12.28 -8.76
C GLU A 161 -39.97 -11.04 -7.95
N VAL A 162 -38.69 -10.68 -7.99
CA VAL A 162 -38.13 -9.55 -7.24
C VAL A 162 -37.83 -8.41 -8.20
N ASN A 163 -38.46 -7.26 -7.95
CA ASN A 163 -38.31 -6.07 -8.79
C ASN A 163 -37.44 -5.03 -8.07
N VAL A 164 -36.25 -4.77 -8.60
CA VAL A 164 -35.22 -3.93 -7.96
C VAL A 164 -34.56 -2.99 -8.96
N THR A 165 -34.16 -1.82 -8.49
CA THR A 165 -33.44 -0.83 -9.30
C THR A 165 -31.98 -0.81 -8.87
N PHE A 166 -31.07 -0.96 -9.84
CA PHE A 166 -29.64 -0.86 -9.58
C PHE A 166 -29.26 0.58 -9.18
N PRO A 167 -28.43 0.77 -8.15
CA PRO A 167 -27.89 2.09 -7.79
C PRO A 167 -27.08 2.69 -8.95
N GLU A 168 -27.01 4.02 -9.02
CA GLU A 168 -26.22 4.73 -10.04
C GLU A 168 -24.71 4.41 -9.98
N ASP A 169 -24.21 4.01 -8.79
CA ASP A 169 -22.81 3.67 -8.53
C ASP A 169 -22.51 2.15 -8.60
N TYR A 170 -23.35 1.35 -9.28
CA TYR A 170 -23.12 -0.08 -9.41
C TYR A 170 -22.00 -0.38 -10.44
N HIS A 171 -21.03 -1.22 -10.07
CA HIS A 171 -19.83 -1.56 -10.85
C HIS A 171 -19.81 -3.02 -11.30
#